data_AF-A0A158CZ58-F1
#
_entry.id   AF-A0A158CZ58-F1
#
_cell.length_a   1.000
_cell.length_b   1.000
_cell.length_c   1.000
_cell.angle_alpha   90.00
_cell.angle_beta   90.00
_cell.angle_gamma   90.00
#
_symmetry.space_group_name_H-M   'P 1'
#
loop_
_entity.id
_entity.type
_entity.pdbx_description
1 polymer ?
#
loop_
_entity_poly.entity_id
_entity_poly.type
_entity_poly.pdbx_seq_one_letter_code
_entity_poly.pdbx_strand_id
1 'polypeptide(L)' 'MRWHDSTIALSELGAKVFVEMPPGQTLTQLAAEVLPDAASIAMDASSVASVAVRVRAACRRAKD' A
#
# COMPACT_ATOMS: atom_id res chain seq x y z
N MET A 1 -16.74 9.85 5.28
CA MET A 1 -15.37 9.44 4.89
C MET A 1 -15.48 8.64 3.61
N ARG A 2 -14.80 9.04 2.51
CA ARG A 2 -14.83 8.34 1.21
C ARG A 2 -13.50 7.63 0.89
N TRP A 3 -12.79 7.22 1.94
CA TRP A 3 -11.47 6.60 1.81
C TRP A 3 -11.51 5.36 0.92
N HIS A 4 -12.53 4.52 1.09
CA HIS A 4 -12.73 3.32 0.27
C HIS A 4 -12.79 3.66 -1.22
N ASP A 5 -13.68 4.59 -1.61
CA ASP A 5 -13.82 5.04 -3.01
C ASP A 5 -12.49 5.55 -3.58
N SER A 6 -11.75 6.35 -2.80
CA SER A 6 -10.46 6.88 -3.22
C SER A 6 -9.42 5.78 -3.42
N THR A 7 -9.37 4.79 -2.53
CA THR A 7 -8.42 3.67 -2.60
C THR A 7 -8.70 2.76 -3.79
N ILE A 8 -9.98 2.51 -4.08
CA ILE A 8 -10.41 1.81 -5.30
C ILE A 8 -10.02 2.59 -6.54
N ALA A 9 -10.37 3.89 -6.61
CA ALA A 9 -10.04 4.74 -7.76
C ALA A 9 -8.53 4.81 -8.02
N LEU A 10 -7.70 4.88 -6.96
CA LEU A 10 -6.25 4.83 -7.08
C LEU A 10 -5.78 3.49 -7.68
N SER A 11 -6.37 2.37 -7.25
CA SER A 11 -6.03 1.06 -7.79
C SER A 11 -6.39 0.94 -9.27
N GLU A 12 -7.56 1.44 -9.67
CA GLU A 12 -8.02 1.50 -11.07
C GLU A 12 -7.10 2.37 -11.93
N LEU A 13 -6.55 3.45 -11.37
CA LEU A 13 -5.54 4.30 -12.01
C LEU A 13 -4.13 3.67 -12.05
N GLY A 14 -3.99 2.43 -11.57
CA GLY A 14 -2.74 1.66 -11.65
C GLY A 14 -1.87 1.74 -10.40
N ALA A 15 -2.37 2.28 -9.28
CA ALA A 15 -1.65 2.17 -8.01
C ALA A 15 -1.58 0.70 -7.58
N LYS A 16 -0.36 0.17 -7.46
CA LYS A 16 -0.09 -1.22 -7.04
C LYS A 16 0.57 -1.33 -5.68
N VAL A 17 0.91 -0.19 -5.06
CA VAL A 17 1.57 -0.13 -3.76
C VAL A 17 0.98 1.02 -2.94
N PHE A 18 0.52 0.70 -1.73
CA PHE A 18 -0.03 1.64 -0.76
C PHE A 18 0.85 1.62 0.49
N VAL A 19 1.30 2.80 0.94
CA VAL A 19 2.16 2.95 2.11
C VAL A 19 1.43 3.82 3.14
N GLU A 20 1.23 3.29 4.34
CA GLU A 20 0.67 4.03 5.47
C GLU A 20 1.80 4.65 6.30
N MET A 21 1.74 5.96 6.47
CA MET A 21 2.66 6.71 7.33
C MET A 21 2.32 6.47 8.80
N PRO A 22 3.30 6.51 9.73
CA PRO A 22 3.04 6.35 11.16
C PRO A 22 2.17 7.50 11.73
N PRO A 23 1.47 7.27 12.86
CA PRO A 23 1.40 6.01 13.61
C PRO A 23 0.31 5.05 13.10
N GLY A 24 0.50 3.76 13.32
CA GLY A 24 -0.53 2.73 13.15
C GLY A 24 -0.39 1.84 11.91
N GLN A 25 -1.42 1.02 11.71
CA GLN A 25 -1.51 0.01 10.64
C GLN A 25 -2.95 -0.17 10.10
N THR A 26 -3.87 0.73 10.47
CA THR A 26 -5.30 0.57 10.18
C THR A 26 -5.56 0.70 8.68
N LEU A 27 -4.96 1.68 8.01
CA LEU A 27 -5.16 1.85 6.56
C LEU A 27 -4.53 0.71 5.77
N THR A 28 -3.41 0.17 6.26
CA THR A 28 -2.74 -1.00 5.67
C THR A 28 -3.62 -2.24 5.74
N GLN A 29 -4.24 -2.49 6.90
CA GLN A 29 -5.17 -3.62 7.08
C GLN A 29 -6.40 -3.48 6.18
N LEU A 30 -7.04 -2.31 6.18
CA LEU A 30 -8.19 -2.05 5.31
C LEU A 30 -7.81 -2.16 3.82
N ALA A 31 -6.64 -1.64 3.41
CA ALA A 31 -6.18 -1.74 2.03
C ALA A 31 -5.89 -3.19 1.62
N ALA A 32 -5.35 -4.01 2.53
CA ALA A 32 -5.12 -5.44 2.27
C ALA A 32 -6.43 -6.21 2.05
N GLU A 33 -7.50 -5.84 2.76
CA GLU A 33 -8.82 -6.47 2.63
C GLU A 33 -9.51 -6.10 1.31
N VAL A 34 -9.45 -4.82 0.92
CA VAL A 34 -10.20 -4.32 -0.24
C VAL A 34 -9.43 -4.41 -1.56
N LEU A 35 -8.10 -4.52 -1.51
CA LEU A 35 -7.21 -4.60 -2.67
C LEU A 35 -6.17 -5.73 -2.51
N PRO A 36 -6.56 -7.01 -2.60
CA PRO A 36 -5.65 -8.13 -2.36
C PRO A 36 -4.48 -8.20 -3.35
N ASP A 37 -4.64 -7.63 -4.55
CA ASP A 37 -3.60 -7.59 -5.59
C ASP A 37 -2.64 -6.39 -5.45
N ALA A 38 -2.92 -5.46 -4.53
CA ALA A 38 -2.06 -4.32 -4.26
C ALA A 38 -1.21 -4.57 -3.00
N ALA A 39 0.06 -4.19 -3.05
CA ALA A 39 0.93 -4.29 -1.88
C ALA A 39 0.58 -3.20 -0.86
N SER A 40 0.19 -3.58 0.36
CA SER A 40 -0.03 -2.65 1.48
C SER A 40 1.11 -2.73 2.50
N ILE A 41 1.63 -1.58 2.93
CA ILE A 41 2.82 -1.47 3.77
C ILE A 41 2.62 -0.43 4.87
N ALA A 42 2.62 -0.86 6.13
CA ALA A 42 2.69 0.05 7.28
C ALA A 42 4.15 0.45 7.57
N MET A 43 4.43 1.75 7.65
CA MET A 43 5.76 2.24 8.03
C MET A 43 6.09 2.02 9.49
N ASP A 44 5.09 1.92 10.37
CA ASP A 44 5.31 1.69 11.80
C ASP A 44 5.86 0.27 12.10
N ALA A 45 5.71 -0.66 11.14
CA ALA A 45 6.12 -2.05 11.29
C ALA A 45 7.59 -2.32 10.88
N SER A 46 8.32 -1.33 10.33
CA SER A 46 9.65 -1.54 9.77
C SER A 46 10.43 -0.23 9.61
N SER A 47 11.76 -0.29 9.50
CA SER A 47 12.56 0.90 9.19
C SER A 47 12.24 1.46 7.80
N VAL A 48 12.44 2.77 7.60
CA VAL A 48 12.24 3.45 6.30
C VAL A 48 13.03 2.79 5.17
N ALA A 49 14.25 2.32 5.45
CA ALA A 49 15.07 1.61 4.48
C ALA A 49 14.41 0.29 4.03
N SER A 50 13.86 -0.48 4.97
CA SER A 50 13.12 -1.71 4.68
C SER A 50 11.86 -1.44 3.86
N VAL A 51 11.11 -0.39 4.22
CA VAL A 51 9.93 0.07 3.47
C VAL A 51 10.31 0.42 2.04
N ALA A 52 11.38 1.19 1.83
CA ALA A 52 11.84 1.56 0.49
C ALA A 52 12.22 0.34 -0.36
N VAL A 53 12.85 -0.68 0.23
CA VAL A 53 13.14 -1.95 -0.46
C VAL A 53 11.86 -2.68 -0.86
N ARG A 54 10.88 -2.77 0.05
CA ARG A 54 9.57 -3.41 -0.20
C ARG A 54 8.81 -2.70 -1.31
N VAL A 55 8.78 -1.36 -1.30
CA VAL A 55 8.15 -0.55 -2.36
C VAL A 55 8.82 -0.81 -3.70
N ARG A 56 10.15 -0.75 -3.78
CA ARG A 56 10.89 -1.04 -5.03
C ARG A 56 10.61 -2.44 -5.56
N ALA A 57 10.54 -3.44 -4.67
CA ALA A 57 10.22 -4.81 -5.06
C ALA A 57 8.79 -4.95 -5.60
N ALA A 58 7.82 -4.30 -4.95
CA ALA A 58 6.43 -4.31 -5.40
C ALA A 58 6.24 -3.56 -6.73
N CYS A 59 6.91 -2.42 -6.93
CA CYS A 59 6.90 -1.69 -8.20
C CYS A 59 7.53 -2.48 -9.35
N ARG A 60 8.49 -3.38 -9.08
CA ARG A 60 9.03 -4.28 -10.12
C ARG A 60 8.00 -5.33 -10.54
N ARG A 61 7.40 -6.02 -9.56
CA ARG A 61 6.35 -7.02 -9.81
C ARG A 61 5.13 -6.46 -10.56
N ALA A 62 4.83 -5.18 -10.36
CA ALA A 62 3.73 -4.49 -11.04
C ALA A 62 4.00 -4.18 -12.53
N LYS A 63 5.23 -4.33 -13.01
CA LYS A 63 5.63 -4.07 -14.41
C LYS A 63 5.74 -5.33 -15.26
N ASP A 64 5.76 -6.49 -14.62
CA ASP A 64 5.76 -7.81 -15.25
C ASP A 64 4.32 -8.24 -15.58
#